data_AF-A0AAW8Y0K7-F1
#
_entry.id   AF-A0AAW8Y0K7-F1
#
_cell.length_a   1.000
_cell.length_b   1.000
_cell.length_c   1.000
_cell.angle_alpha   90.00
_cell.angle_beta   90.00
_cell.angle_gamma   90.00
#
_symmetry.space_group_name_H-M   'P 1'
#
loop_
_entity.id
_entity.type
_entity.pdbx_description
1 polymer ?
#
loop_
_entity_poly.entity_id
_entity_poly.type
_entity_poly.pdbx_seq_one_letter_code
_entity_poly.pdbx_strand_id
1 'polypeptide(L)'
;MSQVVSAVTSSTKAKRSYRKGSPRSAVERQQSHLARKKETHKEMRVYVTSEIKDEFRLMCETKGVTQSEMIEKLIKEAVNQHGCLVKD
;
A
#
# COMPACT_ATOMS: atom_id res chain seq x y z
N MET A 1 -8.39 67.45 -7.12
CA MET A 1 -7.93 66.65 -5.96
C MET A 1 -8.64 65.30 -6.03
N SER A 2 -8.00 64.30 -6.63
CA SER A 2 -8.62 62.99 -6.88
C SER A 2 -8.38 62.07 -5.68
N GLN A 3 -9.46 61.71 -4.97
CA GLN A 3 -9.41 60.73 -3.89
C GLN A 3 -9.17 59.33 -4.47
N VAL A 4 -8.03 58.73 -4.12
CA VAL A 4 -7.80 57.30 -4.30
C VAL A 4 -8.60 56.59 -3.21
N VAL A 5 -9.71 55.98 -3.62
CA VAL A 5 -10.54 55.14 -2.75
C VAL A 5 -9.74 53.85 -2.50
N SER A 6 -9.02 53.80 -1.39
CA SER A 6 -8.37 52.59 -0.90
C SER A 6 -9.47 51.54 -0.65
N ALA A 7 -9.51 50.52 -1.51
CA ALA A 7 -10.37 49.37 -1.36
C ALA A 7 -10.05 48.67 -0.03
N VAL A 8 -10.88 48.94 0.98
CA VAL A 8 -10.82 48.28 2.28
C VAL A 8 -11.27 46.84 2.06
N THR A 9 -10.32 45.94 1.84
CA THR A 9 -10.57 44.49 1.85
C THR A 9 -10.97 44.07 3.26
N SER A 10 -12.19 43.56 3.41
CA SER A 10 -12.91 43.19 4.63
C SER A 10 -12.32 41.99 5.40
N SER A 11 -11.00 41.94 5.61
CA SER A 11 -10.37 40.87 6.40
C SER A 11 -9.61 41.44 7.59
N THR A 12 -10.37 41.78 8.65
CA THR A 12 -9.85 42.15 9.97
C THR A 12 -9.47 40.94 10.83
N LYS A 13 -9.54 39.71 10.30
CA LYS A 13 -9.18 38.49 11.02
C LYS A 13 -7.71 38.16 10.77
N ALA A 14 -6.90 38.16 11.83
CA ALA A 14 -5.49 37.78 11.77
C ALA A 14 -5.34 36.43 11.04
N LYS A 15 -4.60 36.45 9.92
CA LYS A 15 -4.30 35.26 9.12
C LYS A 15 -3.63 34.23 10.05
N ARG A 16 -4.20 33.02 10.15
CA ARG A 16 -3.58 31.95 10.96
C ARG A 16 -2.13 31.77 10.51
N SER A 17 -1.21 31.72 11.46
CA SER A 17 0.18 31.41 11.16
C SER A 17 0.25 30.06 10.46
N TYR A 18 1.03 30.00 9.38
CA TYR A 18 1.25 28.77 8.64
C TYR A 18 1.92 27.75 9.57
N ARG A 19 1.20 26.70 9.96
CA ARG A 19 1.79 25.54 10.62
C ARG A 19 2.22 24.56 9.53
N LYS A 20 3.48 24.67 9.11
CA LYS A 20 4.14 23.58 8.37
C LYS A 20 4.19 22.41 9.33
N GLY A 21 3.31 21.42 9.18
CA GLY A 21 3.41 20.18 9.94
C GLY A 21 4.79 19.55 9.74
N SER A 22 5.19 18.64 10.61
CA SER A 22 6.41 17.84 10.43
C SER A 22 6.14 16.76 9.37
N PRO A 23 6.73 16.85 8.16
CA PRO A 23 6.59 15.79 7.19
C PRO A 23 7.23 14.52 7.75
N ARG A 24 6.55 13.38 7.63
CA ARG A 24 7.12 12.09 8.05
C ARG A 24 8.39 11.80 7.26
N SER A 25 9.42 11.35 7.96
CA SER A 25 10.66 10.90 7.33
C SER A 25 10.37 9.77 6.33
N ALA A 26 11.27 9.54 5.37
CA ALA A 26 11.12 8.44 4.42
C ALA A 26 11.00 7.08 5.13
N VAL A 27 11.75 6.90 6.21
CA VAL A 27 11.75 5.70 7.05
C VAL A 27 10.41 5.52 7.76
N GLU A 28 9.88 6.57 8.39
CA GLU A 28 8.57 6.50 9.06
C GLU A 28 7.43 6.19 8.07
N ARG A 29 7.51 6.75 6.86
CA ARG A 29 6.55 6.43 5.79
C ARG A 29 6.63 4.96 5.41
N GLN A 30 7.84 4.44 5.17
CA GLN A 30 8.05 3.03 4.85
C GLN A 30 7.56 2.11 5.97
N GLN A 31 7.89 2.40 7.23
CA GLN A 31 7.42 1.64 8.38
C GLN A 31 5.90 1.64 8.49
N SER A 32 5.25 2.80 8.29
CA SER A 32 3.79 2.88 8.33
C SER A 32 3.12 2.10 7.20
N HIS A 33 3.73 2.06 6.02
CA HIS A 33 3.25 1.27 4.90
C HIS A 33 3.38 -0.23 5.19
N LEU A 34 4.52 -0.65 5.74
CA LEU A 34 4.73 -2.04 6.15
C LEU A 34 3.80 -2.47 7.29
N ALA A 35 3.54 -1.60 8.26
CA ALA A 35 2.61 -1.87 9.35
C ALA A 35 1.18 -2.14 8.83
N ARG A 36 0.68 -1.30 7.93
CA ARG A 36 -0.62 -1.51 7.25
C ARG A 36 -0.66 -2.81 6.45
N LYS A 37 0.44 -3.16 5.78
CA LYS A 37 0.53 -4.42 5.02
C LYS A 37 0.51 -5.64 5.93
N LYS A 38 1.20 -5.58 7.08
CA LYS A 38 1.23 -6.67 8.08
C LYS A 38 -0.11 -6.91 8.77
N GLU A 39 -0.94 -5.88 8.89
CA GLU A 39 -2.29 -5.99 9.45
C GLU A 39 -3.20 -6.85 8.57
N THR A 40 -3.05 -6.73 7.25
CA THR A 40 -3.91 -7.41 6.26
C THR A 40 -3.30 -8.69 5.70
N HIS A 41 -1.97 -8.80 5.62
CA HIS A 41 -1.25 -9.91 5.00
C HIS A 41 -0.20 -10.47 5.97
N LYS A 42 -0.12 -11.81 6.05
CA LYS A 42 0.94 -12.51 6.80
C LYS A 42 2.09 -12.91 5.88
N GLU A 43 3.32 -12.84 6.37
CA GLU A 43 4.51 -13.28 5.63
C GLU A 43 4.61 -14.81 5.60
N MET A 44 4.96 -15.38 4.44
CA MET A 44 5.18 -16.82 4.27
C MET A 44 6.58 -17.06 3.69
N ARG A 45 7.40 -17.87 4.37
CA ARG A 45 8.73 -18.27 3.90
C ARG A 45 8.71 -19.74 3.55
N VAL A 46 9.02 -20.06 2.30
CA VAL A 46 8.97 -21.43 1.77
C VAL A 46 10.25 -21.74 1.03
N TYR A 47 10.77 -22.95 1.22
CA TYR A 47 11.84 -23.51 0.42
C TYR A 47 11.23 -24.51 -0.56
N VAL A 48 11.60 -24.38 -1.82
CA VAL A 48 11.17 -25.25 -2.92
C VAL A 48 12.42 -25.61 -3.72
N THR A 49 12.39 -26.72 -4.46
CA THR A 49 13.47 -27.07 -5.38
C THR A 49 13.70 -25.97 -6.42
N SER A 50 14.93 -25.86 -6.91
CA SER A 50 15.31 -24.82 -7.88
C SER A 50 14.49 -24.90 -9.16
N GLU A 51 14.31 -26.12 -9.68
CA GLU A 51 13.57 -26.38 -10.92
C GLU A 51 12.13 -25.86 -10.86
N ILE A 52 11.40 -26.20 -9.80
CA ILE A 52 10.02 -25.75 -9.60
C ILE A 52 9.95 -24.23 -9.46
N LYS A 53 10.94 -23.63 -8.79
CA LYS A 53 10.97 -22.17 -8.62
C LYS A 53 11.19 -21.44 -9.95
N ASP A 54 12.02 -21.98 -10.82
CA ASP A 54 12.29 -21.40 -12.14
C ASP A 54 11.06 -21.52 -13.05
N GLU A 55 10.40 -22.68 -13.06
CA GLU A 55 9.13 -22.87 -13.77
C GLU A 55 8.03 -21.95 -13.24
N PHE A 56 7.90 -21.85 -11.91
CA PHE A 56 6.92 -20.98 -11.27
C PHE A 56 7.16 -19.51 -11.63
N ARG A 57 8.42 -19.08 -11.68
CA ARG A 57 8.80 -17.73 -12.09
C ARG A 57 8.40 -17.46 -13.54
N LEU A 58 8.71 -18.37 -14.47
CA LEU A 58 8.33 -18.23 -15.88
C LEU A 58 6.80 -18.19 -16.05
N MET A 59 6.07 -19.00 -15.29
CA MET A 59 4.60 -18.97 -15.28
C MET A 59 4.05 -17.63 -14.77
N CYS A 60 4.68 -17.01 -13.77
CA CYS A 60 4.28 -15.68 -13.29
C CYS A 60 4.56 -14.59 -14.34
N GLU A 61 5.73 -14.64 -14.99
CA GLU A 61 6.13 -13.69 -16.02
C GLU A 61 5.21 -13.76 -17.25
N THR A 62 4.90 -14.96 -17.72
CA THR A 62 3.98 -15.17 -18.87
C THR A 62 2.56 -14.71 -18.59
N LYS A 63 2.06 -14.88 -17.35
CA LYS A 63 0.73 -14.42 -16.93
C LYS A 63 0.69 -12.95 -16.51
N GLY A 64 1.85 -12.29 -16.40
CA GLY A 64 1.96 -10.89 -15.95
C GLY A 64 1.50 -10.67 -14.51
N VAL A 65 1.64 -11.67 -13.64
CA VAL A 65 1.21 -11.61 -12.22
C VAL A 65 2.41 -11.69 -11.29
N THR A 66 2.27 -11.14 -10.09
CA THR A 66 3.31 -11.27 -9.07
C THR A 66 3.33 -12.69 -8.49
N GLN A 67 4.50 -13.13 -8.02
CA GLN A 67 4.66 -14.44 -7.37
C GLN A 67 3.69 -14.61 -6.19
N SER A 68 3.52 -13.56 -5.38
CA SER A 68 2.58 -13.56 -4.25
C SER A 68 1.14 -13.72 -4.70
N GLU A 69 0.69 -13.00 -5.73
CA GLU A 69 -0.67 -13.12 -6.26
C GLU A 69 -0.92 -14.52 -6.83
N MET A 70 0.08 -15.10 -7.50
CA MET A 70 -0.03 -16.43 -8.06
C MET A 70 -0.14 -17.48 -6.95
N ILE A 71 0.65 -17.37 -5.88
CA ILE A 71 0.55 -18.22 -4.69
C ILE A 71 -0.83 -18.08 -4.05
N GLU A 72 -1.35 -16.87 -3.88
CA GLU A 72 -2.69 -16.65 -3.31
C GLU A 72 -3.79 -17.32 -4.13
N LYS A 73 -3.71 -17.24 -5.46
CA LYS A 73 -4.67 -17.90 -6.36
C LYS A 73 -4.59 -19.42 -6.23
N LEU A 74 -3.38 -19.99 -6.28
CA LEU A 74 -3.17 -21.43 -6.15
C LEU A 74 -3.68 -21.96 -4.79
N ILE A 75 -3.44 -21.24 -3.70
CA ILE A 75 -3.95 -21.61 -2.37
C ILE A 75 -5.48 -21.54 -2.34
N LYS A 76 -6.09 -20.47 -2.87
CA LYS A 76 -7.56 -20.34 -2.93
C LYS A 76 -8.19 -21.47 -3.74
N GLU A 77 -7.63 -21.78 -4.90
CA GLU A 77 -8.08 -22.87 -5.76
C GLU A 77 -7.94 -24.23 -5.06
N ALA A 78 -6.79 -24.49 -4.43
CA ALA A 78 -6.57 -25.73 -3.68
C ALA A 78 -7.54 -25.87 -2.49
N VAL A 79 -7.78 -24.81 -1.71
CA VAL A 79 -8.76 -24.82 -0.60
C VAL A 79 -10.17 -25.09 -1.11
N ASN A 80 -10.55 -24.51 -2.25
CA ASN A 80 -11.85 -24.74 -2.87
C ASN A 80 -11.99 -26.18 -3.39
N GLN A 81 -10.94 -26.75 -3.97
CA GLN A 81 -10.93 -28.11 -4.51
C GLN A 81 -10.90 -29.18 -3.41
N HIS A 82 -10.14 -28.96 -2.33
CA HIS A 82 -9.99 -29.91 -1.23
C HIS A 82 -11.06 -29.78 -0.15
N GLY A 83 -11.99 -28.83 -0.28
CA GLY A 83 -13.22 -28.72 0.50
C GLY A 83 -13.05 -29.04 1.98
N CYS A 84 -12.56 -28.06 2.76
CA CYS A 84 -12.41 -27.97 4.24
C CYS A 84 -10.92 -27.68 4.61
N LEU A 85 -10.52 -26.75 5.48
CA LEU A 85 -10.93 -26.47 6.86
C LEU A 85 -10.48 -25.05 7.28
N VAL A 86 -11.40 -24.11 7.48
CA VAL A 86 -11.55 -23.32 8.73
C VAL A 86 -13.00 -22.82 8.71
N LYS A 87 -13.86 -23.49 9.48
CA LYS A 87 -15.09 -22.87 9.96
C LYS A 87 -14.66 -22.04 11.17
N ASP A 88 -15.02 -20.77 11.18
CA ASP A 88 -15.03 -19.97 12.42
C ASP A 88 -16.00 -20.60 13.45
#